data_AF-A0A851GTG1-F1
#
_entry.id   AF-A0A851GTG1-F1
#
_cell.length_a   1.000
_cell.length_b   1.000
_cell.length_c   1.000
_cell.angle_alpha   90.00
_cell.angle_beta   90.00
_cell.angle_gamma   90.00
#
_symmetry.space_group_name_H-M   'P 1'
#
loop_
_entity.id
_entity.type
_entity.pdbx_description
1 polymer ?
#
loop_
_entity_poly.entity_id
_entity_poly.type
_entity_poly.pdbx_seq_one_letter_code
_entity_poly.pdbx_strand_id
1 'polypeptide(L)'
;MIKQVCSRHFEDKTLHNYVTRHGELGECDYCNDGKERKVVDISDLGEFMQDCLFQVYDDAANWLPYDSREGGYQGVTYETRELIEEYLDGDIDENVFTDLNYEIDDVAWCDYDPYGERHDELLMQDWENFKTMIQHKQRFTIFQPKPIKPGRLKFSAADILTELGKMILRFQMTKTISAGTIVYRCRQHEKDNITKASEMCSPSNEHAVYPNRMSPAGVSMFYGSLNQNTSALETINKLLASKPYYSIAAFALKEDILVVDFSQLPKRPSIFNPHQFSKFHWVRFLENFVEDLSRKIKKDDKIEHVEYAPTQAVTEYIRFMLKTKGKDQITGMIYPSSKDASQNCLVLFYNHEESLEKLRFLPRRLLTTKI
;
A
#
# COMPACT_ATOMS: atom_id res chain seq x y z
N MET A 1 33.75 -17.91 20.19
CA MET A 1 34.86 -17.76 19.22
C MET A 1 34.53 -16.52 18.45
N ILE A 2 35.44 -15.56 18.36
CA ILE A 2 35.22 -14.36 17.54
C ILE A 2 35.11 -14.82 16.10
N LYS A 3 33.92 -14.70 15.50
CA LYS A 3 33.69 -15.03 14.09
C LYS A 3 33.62 -13.74 13.30
N GLN A 4 34.18 -13.77 12.10
CA GLN A 4 34.33 -12.64 11.21
C GLN A 4 33.45 -12.85 9.98
N VAL A 5 32.61 -11.87 9.68
CA VAL A 5 31.65 -11.94 8.57
C VAL A 5 31.91 -10.83 7.55
N CYS A 6 31.88 -11.16 6.26
CA CYS A 6 32.00 -10.20 5.17
C CYS A 6 30.65 -9.81 4.57
N SER A 7 30.62 -8.71 3.81
CA SER A 7 29.40 -8.15 3.25
C SER A 7 28.69 -9.03 2.19
N ARG A 8 29.33 -10.10 1.70
CA ARG A 8 28.74 -10.99 0.67
C ARG A 8 27.57 -11.82 1.18
N HIS A 9 27.44 -11.97 2.49
CA HIS A 9 26.38 -12.75 3.13
C HIS A 9 25.09 -11.93 3.34
N PHE A 10 25.00 -10.71 2.80
CA PHE A 10 23.86 -9.82 2.97
C PHE A 10 23.43 -9.23 1.62
N GLU A 11 22.19 -9.50 1.20
CA GLU A 11 21.52 -8.74 0.15
C GLU A 11 20.96 -7.40 0.68
N ASP A 12 20.64 -7.34 1.98
CA ASP A 12 20.29 -6.09 2.66
C ASP A 12 21.43 -5.08 2.51
N LYS A 13 21.14 -4.00 1.78
CA LYS A 13 22.13 -2.97 1.47
C LYS A 13 22.64 -2.23 2.69
N THR A 14 21.87 -2.18 3.77
CA THR A 14 22.27 -1.46 4.98
C THR A 14 23.32 -2.25 5.73
N LEU A 15 23.07 -3.54 5.97
CA LEU A 15 24.03 -4.46 6.58
C LEU A 15 25.27 -4.63 5.68
N HIS A 16 25.09 -4.81 4.38
CA HIS A 16 26.20 -4.85 3.43
C HIS A 16 27.11 -3.61 3.53
N ASN A 17 26.51 -2.41 3.59
CA ASN A 17 27.24 -1.16 3.71
C ASN A 17 27.86 -0.98 5.09
N TYR A 18 27.21 -1.45 6.15
CA TYR A 18 27.76 -1.44 7.51
C TYR A 18 29.07 -2.21 7.53
N VAL A 19 29.07 -3.48 7.09
CA VAL A 19 30.28 -4.32 7.01
C VAL A 19 31.35 -3.69 6.12
N THR A 20 30.96 -3.09 4.99
CA THR A 20 31.92 -2.44 4.08
C THR A 20 32.56 -1.17 4.67
N ARG A 21 31.86 -0.44 5.53
CA ARG A 21 32.34 0.81 6.12
C ARG A 21 33.14 0.58 7.39
N HIS A 22 32.67 -0.31 8.26
CA HIS A 22 33.23 -0.58 9.58
C HIS A 22 34.23 -1.73 9.57
N GLY A 23 34.22 -2.57 8.52
CA GLY A 23 35.07 -3.74 8.45
C GLY A 23 36.54 -3.45 8.14
N GLU A 24 37.40 -4.27 8.73
CA GLU A 24 38.85 -4.33 8.52
C GLU A 24 39.21 -5.48 7.57
N LEU A 25 40.41 -5.44 6.98
CA LEU A 25 40.87 -6.53 6.11
C LEU A 25 41.14 -7.79 6.94
N GLY A 26 40.47 -8.89 6.61
CA GLY A 26 40.63 -10.19 7.24
C GLY A 26 39.96 -11.30 6.45
N GLU A 27 40.02 -12.53 6.96
CA GLU A 27 39.35 -13.68 6.36
C GLU A 27 37.93 -13.81 6.94
N CYS A 28 36.97 -14.17 6.09
CA CYS A 28 35.58 -14.40 6.48
C CYS A 28 35.39 -15.88 6.84
N ASP A 29 34.93 -16.17 8.06
CA ASP A 29 34.72 -17.52 8.58
C ASP A 29 33.61 -18.29 7.85
N TYR A 30 32.78 -17.59 7.06
CA TYR A 30 31.63 -18.15 6.34
C TYR A 30 31.91 -18.38 4.85
N CYS A 31 32.90 -17.72 4.26
CA CYS A 31 33.20 -17.82 2.83
C CYS A 31 34.03 -19.07 2.48
N ASN A 32 34.86 -19.56 3.41
CA ASN A 32 35.73 -20.73 3.23
C ASN A 32 36.57 -20.73 1.93
N ASP A 33 37.01 -19.56 1.45
CA ASP A 33 37.76 -19.43 0.20
C ASP A 33 39.15 -18.78 0.34
N GLY A 34 39.59 -18.52 1.59
CA GLY A 34 40.93 -18.03 1.92
C GLY A 34 41.26 -16.65 1.34
N LYS A 35 40.25 -15.84 1.01
CA LYS A 35 40.44 -14.50 0.46
C LYS A 35 40.20 -13.44 1.53
N GLU A 36 41.15 -12.53 1.65
CA GLU A 36 40.99 -11.32 2.47
C GLU A 36 39.89 -10.41 1.90
N ARG A 37 39.04 -9.94 2.81
CA ARG A 37 37.94 -9.02 2.53
C ARG A 37 37.77 -8.10 3.72
N LYS A 38 36.93 -7.08 3.56
CA LYS A 38 36.41 -6.36 4.72
C LYS A 38 35.49 -7.28 5.51
N VAL A 39 35.83 -7.49 6.77
CA VAL A 39 35.09 -8.30 7.74
C VAL A 39 34.83 -7.49 9.01
N VAL A 40 33.74 -7.82 9.69
CA VAL A 40 33.42 -7.32 11.03
C VAL A 40 33.26 -8.50 11.97
N ASP A 41 33.47 -8.28 13.27
CA ASP A 41 33.05 -9.23 14.30
C ASP A 41 31.53 -9.42 14.21
N ILE A 42 31.09 -10.67 14.24
CA ILE A 42 29.67 -10.98 14.23
C ILE A 42 28.98 -10.48 15.50
N SER A 43 29.68 -10.42 16.63
CA SER A 43 29.16 -9.85 17.88
C SER A 43 28.89 -8.35 17.72
N ASP A 44 29.84 -7.59 17.15
CA ASP A 44 29.65 -6.15 16.87
C ASP A 44 28.49 -5.91 15.89
N LEU A 45 28.31 -6.80 14.91
CA LEU A 45 27.20 -6.73 13.98
C LEU A 45 25.86 -7.05 14.68
N GLY A 46 25.84 -8.03 15.57
CA GLY A 46 24.71 -8.38 16.43
C GLY A 46 24.27 -7.20 17.29
N GLU A 47 25.21 -6.57 18.00
CA GLU A 47 24.95 -5.37 18.81
C GLU A 47 24.35 -4.24 17.95
N PHE A 48 24.92 -3.97 16.77
CA PHE A 48 24.38 -2.95 15.86
C PHE A 48 22.94 -3.28 15.40
N MET A 49 22.68 -4.54 15.06
CA MET A 49 21.34 -4.98 14.66
C MET A 49 20.36 -4.84 15.82
N GLN A 50 20.76 -5.24 17.02
CA GLN A 50 19.97 -5.11 18.24
C GLN A 50 19.62 -3.65 18.55
N ASP A 51 20.58 -2.73 18.46
CA ASP A 51 20.36 -1.28 18.61
C ASP A 51 19.33 -0.75 17.61
N CYS A 52 19.32 -1.28 16.38
CA CYS A 52 18.31 -0.91 15.38
C CYS A 52 16.95 -1.52 15.69
N LEU A 53 16.90 -2.77 16.15
CA LEU A 53 15.66 -3.42 16.59
C LEU A 53 15.04 -2.64 17.75
N PHE A 54 15.82 -2.17 18.71
CA PHE A 54 15.33 -1.34 19.83
C PHE A 54 14.72 0.00 19.44
N GLN A 55 14.87 0.45 18.19
CA GLN A 55 14.13 1.59 17.70
C GLN A 55 12.66 1.23 17.42
N VAL A 56 12.39 -0.01 17.04
CA VAL A 56 11.08 -0.53 16.62
C VAL A 56 10.42 -1.36 17.73
N TYR A 57 11.21 -2.13 18.45
CA TYR A 57 10.82 -3.11 19.46
C TYR A 57 11.47 -2.77 20.81
N ASP A 58 11.06 -3.46 21.86
CA ASP A 58 11.68 -3.40 23.18
C ASP A 58 11.52 -4.77 23.88
N ASP A 59 12.16 -4.95 25.02
CA ASP A 59 11.95 -6.12 25.87
C ASP A 59 10.52 -6.09 26.44
N ALA A 60 9.77 -7.17 26.25
CA ALA A 60 8.44 -7.36 26.82
C ALA A 60 8.44 -7.20 28.34
N ALA A 61 9.55 -7.47 29.04
CA ALA A 61 9.71 -7.23 30.46
C ALA A 61 9.54 -5.75 30.86
N ASN A 62 9.85 -4.81 29.94
CA ASN A 62 9.73 -3.38 30.20
C ASN A 62 8.27 -2.91 30.15
N TRP A 63 7.40 -3.65 29.46
CA TRP A 63 6.08 -3.18 29.12
C TRP A 63 4.96 -4.14 29.49
N LEU A 64 5.04 -5.41 29.11
CA LEU A 64 3.92 -6.34 29.22
C LEU A 64 3.84 -6.98 30.63
N PRO A 65 2.65 -7.04 31.25
CA PRO A 65 2.42 -7.85 32.43
C PRO A 65 2.76 -9.31 32.16
N TYR A 66 3.37 -10.00 33.13
CA TYR A 66 3.66 -11.42 33.03
C TYR A 66 2.75 -12.22 33.96
N ASP A 67 2.01 -13.20 33.42
CA ASP A 67 1.20 -14.13 34.22
C ASP A 67 1.63 -15.59 33.95
N SER A 68 2.37 -16.16 34.91
CA SER A 68 2.81 -17.55 34.88
C SER A 68 1.69 -18.59 34.79
N ARG A 69 0.45 -18.26 35.20
CA ARG A 69 -0.70 -19.18 35.13
C ARG A 69 -1.33 -19.21 33.74
N GLU A 70 -1.27 -18.10 33.03
CA GLU A 70 -1.76 -17.94 31.65
C GLU A 70 -0.67 -18.20 30.61
N GLY A 71 0.54 -18.58 31.05
CA GLY A 71 1.60 -19.07 30.19
C GLY A 71 2.56 -18.04 29.62
N GLY A 72 2.64 -16.81 30.18
CA GLY A 72 3.66 -15.84 29.80
C GLY A 72 3.23 -14.37 29.83
N TYR A 73 3.88 -13.57 28.99
CA TYR A 73 3.55 -12.15 28.80
C TYR A 73 2.14 -11.97 28.25
N GLN A 74 1.44 -10.97 28.76
CA GLN A 74 0.07 -10.63 28.41
C GLN A 74 0.08 -9.59 27.29
N GLY A 75 0.40 -10.03 26.07
CA GLY A 75 0.49 -9.22 24.86
C GLY A 75 1.04 -10.00 23.67
N VAL A 76 1.28 -9.32 22.55
CA VAL A 76 2.01 -9.91 21.42
C VAL A 76 3.50 -9.82 21.72
N THR A 77 4.19 -10.95 21.61
CA THR A 77 5.64 -11.03 21.74
C THR A 77 6.24 -11.74 20.53
N TYR A 78 7.51 -11.45 20.26
CA TYR A 78 8.29 -12.03 19.17
C TYR A 78 9.58 -12.61 19.73
N GLU A 79 10.06 -13.71 19.14
CA GLU A 79 11.41 -14.22 19.38
C GLU A 79 12.42 -13.47 18.50
N THR A 80 13.69 -13.39 18.94
CA THR A 80 14.78 -12.79 18.14
C THR A 80 14.82 -13.40 16.73
N ARG A 81 14.67 -14.73 16.65
CA ARG A 81 14.64 -15.46 15.38
C ARG A 81 13.54 -14.95 14.45
N GLU A 82 12.34 -14.76 14.98
CA GLU A 82 11.18 -14.30 14.21
C GLU A 82 11.41 -12.91 13.62
N LEU A 83 12.03 -12.00 14.38
CA LEU A 83 12.35 -10.65 13.90
C LEU A 83 13.43 -10.69 12.81
N ILE A 84 14.49 -11.47 13.00
CA ILE A 84 15.53 -11.59 11.96
C ILE A 84 14.94 -12.21 10.69
N GLU A 85 14.09 -13.24 10.80
CA GLU A 85 13.39 -13.82 9.66
C GLU A 85 12.46 -12.81 8.98
N GLU A 86 11.66 -12.04 9.75
CA GLU A 86 10.76 -11.03 9.20
C GLU A 86 11.49 -10.00 8.31
N TYR A 87 12.71 -9.59 8.72
CA TYR A 87 13.44 -8.51 8.06
C TYR A 87 14.54 -8.97 7.10
N LEU A 88 15.04 -10.21 7.21
CA LEU A 88 16.16 -10.71 6.43
C LEU A 88 15.90 -12.06 5.73
N ASP A 89 14.69 -12.62 5.77
CA ASP A 89 14.41 -13.88 5.04
C ASP A 89 14.77 -13.77 3.54
N GLY A 90 15.60 -14.70 3.08
CA GLY A 90 16.18 -14.69 1.74
C GLY A 90 17.31 -13.68 1.48
N ASP A 91 17.55 -12.73 2.39
CA ASP A 91 18.56 -11.68 2.27
C ASP A 91 19.86 -11.99 3.04
N ILE A 92 19.92 -13.12 3.76
CA ILE A 92 21.07 -13.57 4.56
C ILE A 92 21.36 -15.07 4.44
N ASP A 93 22.64 -15.44 4.47
CA ASP A 93 23.06 -16.85 4.49
C ASP A 93 22.71 -17.54 5.83
N GLU A 94 22.20 -18.78 5.77
CA GLU A 94 21.70 -19.54 6.93
C GLU A 94 22.70 -19.72 8.08
N ASN A 95 23.99 -19.91 7.77
CA ASN A 95 25.04 -20.03 8.79
C ASN A 95 25.29 -18.70 9.51
N VAL A 96 25.23 -17.57 8.79
CA VAL A 96 25.41 -16.23 9.39
C VAL A 96 24.17 -15.87 10.20
N PHE A 97 22.98 -16.18 9.68
CA PHE A 97 21.71 -16.03 10.39
C PHE A 97 21.75 -16.75 11.74
N THR A 98 22.20 -18.01 11.74
CA THR A 98 22.23 -18.85 12.96
C THR A 98 23.12 -18.22 14.02
N ASP A 99 24.32 -17.77 13.64
CA ASP A 99 25.23 -17.13 14.61
C ASP A 99 24.70 -15.76 15.06
N LEU A 100 24.18 -14.91 14.17
CA LEU A 100 23.60 -13.61 14.55
C LEU A 100 22.42 -13.76 15.51
N ASN A 101 21.60 -14.81 15.36
CA ASN A 101 20.53 -15.10 16.30
C ASN A 101 21.03 -15.38 17.73
N TYR A 102 22.27 -15.84 17.89
CA TYR A 102 22.90 -16.02 19.20
C TYR A 102 23.63 -14.77 19.71
N GLU A 103 24.03 -13.87 18.82
CA GLU A 103 24.71 -12.61 19.18
C GLU A 103 23.72 -11.51 19.60
N ILE A 104 22.48 -11.55 19.07
CA ILE A 104 21.40 -10.66 19.51
C ILE A 104 20.76 -11.26 20.77
N ASP A 105 20.55 -10.43 21.79
CA ASP A 105 19.94 -10.90 23.05
C ASP A 105 18.61 -11.64 22.82
N ASP A 106 18.49 -12.82 23.43
CA ASP A 106 17.28 -13.65 23.40
C ASP A 106 16.29 -13.19 24.49
N VAL A 107 15.70 -12.02 24.25
CA VAL A 107 14.58 -11.50 25.05
C VAL A 107 13.26 -11.81 24.36
N ALA A 108 12.17 -11.84 25.13
CA ALA A 108 10.84 -11.78 24.53
C ALA A 108 10.62 -10.36 24.03
N TRP A 109 10.71 -10.15 22.72
CA TRP A 109 10.51 -8.82 22.13
C TRP A 109 9.03 -8.45 22.14
N CYS A 110 8.71 -7.18 22.35
CA CYS A 110 7.41 -6.60 22.03
C CYS A 110 7.62 -5.33 21.19
N ASP A 111 6.56 -4.78 20.61
CA ASP A 111 6.64 -3.45 20.01
C ASP A 111 7.13 -2.42 21.05
N TYR A 112 7.98 -1.48 20.64
CA TYR A 112 8.50 -0.43 21.53
C TYR A 112 7.36 0.44 22.05
N ASP A 113 7.28 0.61 23.37
CA ASP A 113 6.17 1.30 24.05
C ASP A 113 4.80 0.77 23.57
N PRO A 114 4.45 -0.50 23.83
CA PRO A 114 3.20 -1.10 23.37
C PRO A 114 1.96 -0.48 24.05
N TYR A 115 2.17 0.42 25.00
CA TYR A 115 1.13 1.26 25.62
C TYR A 115 1.18 2.73 25.19
N GLY A 116 2.25 3.16 24.52
CA GLY A 116 2.38 4.43 23.87
C GLY A 116 2.20 4.31 22.37
N GLU A 117 2.45 5.42 21.68
CA GLU A 117 1.92 5.62 20.34
C GLU A 117 3.08 5.72 19.32
N ARG A 118 3.40 4.60 18.63
CA ARG A 118 4.42 4.59 17.56
C ARG A 118 3.94 5.42 16.38
N HIS A 119 4.84 6.04 15.62
CA HIS A 119 4.42 7.02 14.61
C HIS A 119 3.56 6.44 13.48
N ASP A 120 3.80 5.19 13.07
CA ASP A 120 2.93 4.50 12.12
C ASP A 120 1.72 3.83 12.75
N GLU A 121 1.81 3.35 13.99
CA GLU A 121 0.63 2.92 14.73
C GLU A 121 -0.33 4.07 14.96
N LEU A 122 0.17 5.27 15.19
CA LEU A 122 -0.60 6.52 15.19
C LEU A 122 -1.30 6.73 13.87
N LEU A 123 -0.60 6.60 12.75
CA LEU A 123 -1.20 6.77 11.42
C LEU A 123 -2.22 5.69 11.11
N MET A 124 -1.95 4.44 11.51
CA MET A 124 -2.88 3.32 11.37
C MET A 124 -4.09 3.50 12.27
N GLN A 125 -3.90 3.91 13.51
CA GLN A 125 -4.96 4.21 14.45
C GLN A 125 -5.80 5.41 13.96
N ASP A 126 -5.16 6.43 13.40
CA ASP A 126 -5.81 7.55 12.74
C ASP A 126 -6.58 7.12 11.49
N TRP A 127 -6.05 6.16 10.73
CA TRP A 127 -6.74 5.54 9.61
C TRP A 127 -7.98 4.76 10.07
N GLU A 128 -7.88 3.94 11.12
CA GLU A 128 -9.01 3.23 11.72
C GLU A 128 -10.05 4.20 12.31
N ASN A 129 -9.58 5.27 12.96
CA ASN A 129 -10.43 6.34 13.47
C ASN A 129 -11.16 7.06 12.32
N PHE A 130 -10.45 7.34 11.22
CA PHE A 130 -11.00 7.91 10.00
C PHE A 130 -12.07 6.99 9.40
N LYS A 131 -11.78 5.70 9.24
CA LYS A 131 -12.73 4.70 8.75
C LYS A 131 -13.98 4.67 9.62
N THR A 132 -13.82 4.51 10.93
CA THR A 132 -14.92 4.51 11.88
C THR A 132 -15.75 5.80 11.80
N MET A 133 -15.08 6.94 11.67
CA MET A 133 -15.75 8.23 11.56
C MET A 133 -16.58 8.32 10.28
N ILE A 134 -16.00 8.01 9.12
CA ILE A 134 -16.70 8.17 7.84
C ILE A 134 -17.79 7.10 7.66
N GLN A 135 -17.57 5.90 8.17
CA GLN A 135 -18.54 4.82 8.11
C GLN A 135 -19.76 5.09 8.99
N HIS A 136 -19.56 5.64 10.20
CA HIS A 136 -20.61 5.65 11.22
C HIS A 136 -20.97 7.02 11.82
N LYS A 137 -20.21 8.10 11.54
CA LYS A 137 -20.38 9.39 12.24
C LYS A 137 -20.51 10.60 11.32
N GLN A 138 -19.53 10.85 10.44
CA GLN A 138 -19.40 12.10 9.68
C GLN A 138 -18.90 11.84 8.26
N ARG A 139 -19.76 12.08 7.25
CA ARG A 139 -19.43 11.88 5.82
C ARG A 139 -19.21 13.18 5.06
N PHE A 140 -20.20 14.07 5.08
CA PHE A 140 -20.23 15.25 4.20
C PHE A 140 -19.31 16.40 4.64
N THR A 141 -19.08 16.54 5.94
CA THR A 141 -18.29 17.64 6.51
C THR A 141 -16.93 17.18 7.02
N ILE A 142 -16.45 16.01 6.56
CA ILE A 142 -15.20 15.39 6.99
C ILE A 142 -13.98 16.30 6.73
N PHE A 143 -14.04 17.09 5.66
CA PHE A 143 -13.00 18.04 5.26
C PHE A 143 -13.13 19.43 5.91
N GLN A 144 -14.15 19.68 6.74
CA GLN A 144 -14.25 20.96 7.42
C GLN A 144 -13.18 21.09 8.51
N PRO A 145 -12.42 22.20 8.54
CA PRO A 145 -11.47 22.45 9.61
C PRO A 145 -12.22 22.51 10.94
N LYS A 146 -11.79 21.72 11.95
CA LYS A 146 -12.34 21.81 13.30
C LYS A 146 -11.55 22.81 14.13
N PRO A 147 -12.19 23.68 14.92
CA PRO A 147 -11.47 24.51 15.88
C PRO A 147 -10.77 23.62 16.90
N ILE A 148 -9.46 23.81 17.06
CA ILE A 148 -8.64 23.10 18.04
C ILE A 148 -9.13 23.50 19.44
N LYS A 149 -9.71 22.55 20.18
CA LYS A 149 -10.04 22.77 21.60
C LYS A 149 -8.78 22.49 22.44
N PRO A 150 -8.37 23.39 23.36
CA PRO A 150 -7.23 23.15 24.24
C PRO A 150 -7.43 21.85 25.05
N GLY A 151 -6.40 21.02 25.15
CA GLY A 151 -6.40 19.82 26.00
C GLY A 151 -6.91 18.52 25.36
N ARG A 152 -7.19 18.50 24.06
CA ARG A 152 -7.34 17.25 23.29
C ARG A 152 -6.27 17.21 22.22
N LEU A 153 -5.23 16.40 22.39
CA LEU A 153 -4.50 15.85 21.25
C LEU A 153 -5.52 15.01 20.48
N LYS A 154 -6.18 15.61 19.49
CA LYS A 154 -7.07 14.88 18.59
C LYS A 154 -6.73 15.31 17.19
N PHE A 155 -5.82 14.55 16.57
CA PHE A 155 -5.75 14.46 15.13
C PHE A 155 -7.18 14.24 14.60
N SER A 156 -7.58 15.11 13.70
CA SER A 156 -8.84 15.03 13.00
C SER A 156 -8.71 14.07 11.83
N ALA A 157 -9.80 13.43 11.41
CA ALA A 157 -9.85 12.63 10.18
C ALA A 157 -9.36 13.38 8.92
N ALA A 158 -9.42 14.71 8.91
CA ALA A 158 -8.86 15.52 7.82
C ALA A 158 -7.33 15.51 7.83
N ASP A 159 -6.71 15.28 8.99
CA ASP A 159 -5.26 15.27 9.16
C ASP A 159 -4.64 14.03 8.53
N ILE A 160 -5.25 12.83 8.68
CA ILE A 160 -4.70 11.61 8.03
C ILE A 160 -4.73 11.68 6.50
N LEU A 161 -5.78 12.25 5.90
CA LEU A 161 -5.83 12.47 4.45
C LEU A 161 -4.80 13.51 4.01
N THR A 162 -4.57 14.53 4.85
CA THR A 162 -3.53 15.54 4.60
C THR A 162 -2.12 14.94 4.68
N GLU A 163 -1.86 14.08 5.66
CA GLU A 163 -0.61 13.32 5.75
C GLU A 163 -0.46 12.39 4.54
N LEU A 164 -1.50 11.64 4.16
CA LEU A 164 -1.48 10.84 2.93
C LEU A 164 -1.13 11.69 1.70
N GLY A 165 -1.72 12.87 1.55
CA GLY A 165 -1.39 13.81 0.48
C GLY A 165 0.07 14.25 0.50
N LYS A 166 0.61 14.59 1.68
CA LYS A 166 2.03 14.93 1.85
C LYS A 166 2.94 13.76 1.46
N MET A 167 2.56 12.53 1.81
CA MET A 167 3.30 11.31 1.48
C MET A 167 3.31 11.05 -0.02
N ILE A 168 2.16 11.15 -0.69
CA ILE A 168 2.04 11.02 -2.15
C ILE A 168 3.02 11.97 -2.86
N LEU A 169 3.09 13.23 -2.40
CA LEU A 169 4.00 14.23 -2.98
C LEU A 169 5.46 13.99 -2.60
N ARG A 170 5.74 13.64 -1.33
CA ARG A 170 7.10 13.40 -0.82
C ARG A 170 7.76 12.21 -1.49
N PHE A 171 7.01 11.13 -1.70
CA PHE A 171 7.48 9.91 -2.34
C PHE A 171 7.27 9.89 -3.86
N GLN A 172 6.81 11.00 -4.45
CA GLN A 172 6.62 11.14 -5.89
C GLN A 172 5.74 10.03 -6.48
N MET A 173 4.66 9.68 -5.79
CA MET A 173 3.71 8.62 -6.19
C MET A 173 2.76 9.08 -7.30
N THR A 174 3.16 10.09 -8.08
CA THR A 174 2.40 10.59 -9.23
C THR A 174 3.06 10.16 -10.52
N LYS A 175 2.26 9.75 -11.50
CA LYS A 175 2.74 9.22 -12.77
C LYS A 175 2.01 9.89 -13.93
N THR A 176 2.78 10.36 -14.91
CA THR A 176 2.22 10.80 -16.18
C THR A 176 1.99 9.59 -17.09
N ILE A 177 0.77 9.45 -17.60
CA ILE A 177 0.44 8.49 -18.64
C ILE A 177 0.25 9.27 -19.94
N SER A 178 1.05 8.95 -20.95
CA SER A 178 1.08 9.69 -22.20
C SER A 178 -0.19 9.53 -23.03
N ALA A 179 -0.49 10.55 -23.83
CA ALA A 179 -1.50 10.50 -24.88
C ALA A 179 -1.26 9.29 -25.80
N GLY A 180 -2.34 8.67 -26.25
CA GLY A 180 -2.30 7.46 -27.07
C GLY A 180 -2.17 6.16 -26.29
N THR A 181 -1.83 6.18 -24.99
CA THR A 181 -1.88 4.97 -24.14
C THR A 181 -3.29 4.38 -24.15
N ILE A 182 -3.36 3.05 -24.23
CA ILE A 182 -4.61 2.30 -24.30
C ILE A 182 -5.09 1.94 -22.91
N VAL A 183 -6.33 2.31 -22.60
CA VAL A 183 -7.08 1.87 -21.42
C VAL A 183 -8.20 0.93 -21.87
N TYR A 184 -8.37 -0.16 -21.14
CA TYR A 184 -9.42 -1.14 -21.37
C TYR A 184 -10.50 -1.02 -20.33
N ARG A 185 -11.75 -1.15 -20.77
CA ARG A 185 -12.90 -1.22 -19.89
C ARG A 185 -13.77 -2.41 -20.27
N CYS A 186 -14.10 -3.21 -19.27
CA CYS A 186 -15.02 -4.32 -19.41
C CYS A 186 -16.41 -3.91 -18.89
N ARG A 187 -17.46 -4.44 -19.50
CA ARG A 187 -18.83 -4.38 -18.98
C ARG A 187 -19.50 -5.73 -19.15
N GLN A 188 -20.17 -6.21 -18.12
CA GLN A 188 -21.07 -7.36 -18.20
C GLN A 188 -22.51 -6.87 -18.37
N HIS A 189 -23.25 -7.44 -19.33
CA HIS A 189 -24.56 -6.96 -19.77
C HIS A 189 -25.43 -8.05 -20.42
N GLU A 190 -26.68 -7.71 -20.70
CA GLU A 190 -27.68 -8.58 -21.34
C GLU A 190 -27.54 -8.66 -22.87
N LYS A 191 -26.97 -7.65 -23.50
CA LYS A 191 -26.88 -7.53 -24.97
C LYS A 191 -25.74 -8.36 -25.54
N ASP A 192 -25.91 -8.95 -26.71
CA ASP A 192 -24.85 -9.63 -27.47
C ASP A 192 -24.13 -8.71 -28.46
N ASN A 193 -24.69 -7.52 -28.75
CA ASN A 193 -24.17 -6.58 -29.72
C ASN A 193 -24.02 -5.18 -29.12
N ILE A 194 -22.79 -4.84 -28.72
CA ILE A 194 -22.38 -3.49 -28.34
C ILE A 194 -21.54 -2.92 -29.48
N THR A 195 -21.77 -1.66 -29.84
CA THR A 195 -21.02 -1.00 -30.94
C THR A 195 -20.59 0.42 -30.63
N LYS A 196 -21.24 1.09 -29.68
CA LYS A 196 -21.04 2.52 -29.43
C LYS A 196 -20.13 2.77 -28.25
N ALA A 197 -19.34 3.84 -28.35
CA ALA A 197 -18.51 4.33 -27.24
C ALA A 197 -19.36 4.65 -25.99
N SER A 198 -20.55 5.23 -26.17
CA SER A 198 -21.47 5.59 -25.09
C SER A 198 -22.01 4.37 -24.32
N GLU A 199 -21.97 3.18 -24.93
CA GLU A 199 -22.35 1.93 -24.25
C GLU A 199 -21.19 1.34 -23.44
N MET A 200 -19.95 1.82 -23.65
CA MET A 200 -18.74 1.26 -23.04
C MET A 200 -17.97 2.25 -22.17
N CYS A 201 -18.20 3.56 -22.28
CA CYS A 201 -17.61 4.57 -21.41
C CYS A 201 -18.33 4.60 -20.03
N SER A 202 -18.02 5.63 -19.22
CA SER A 202 -18.65 5.80 -17.89
C SER A 202 -20.16 5.91 -18.01
N PRO A 203 -20.96 5.37 -17.07
CA PRO A 203 -22.40 5.59 -17.10
C PRO A 203 -22.70 7.09 -16.95
N SER A 204 -23.84 7.59 -17.42
CA SER A 204 -24.29 8.93 -17.01
C SER A 204 -24.57 8.94 -15.50
N ASN A 205 -24.63 10.12 -14.88
CA ASN A 205 -24.85 10.21 -13.44
C ASN A 205 -26.18 9.57 -13.00
N GLU A 206 -27.23 9.65 -13.84
CA GLU A 206 -28.54 9.03 -13.59
C GLU A 206 -28.48 7.49 -13.61
N HIS A 207 -27.51 6.92 -14.33
CA HIS A 207 -27.30 5.48 -14.43
C HIS A 207 -26.21 4.96 -13.49
N ALA A 208 -25.46 5.84 -12.82
CA ALA A 208 -24.46 5.52 -11.81
C ALA A 208 -25.11 5.20 -10.45
N VAL A 209 -26.16 4.38 -10.42
CA VAL A 209 -27.02 4.17 -9.26
C VAL A 209 -26.42 3.29 -8.17
N TYR A 210 -25.43 2.47 -8.53
CA TYR A 210 -24.72 1.61 -7.59
C TYR A 210 -23.40 2.26 -7.14
N PRO A 211 -23.03 2.13 -5.86
CA PRO A 211 -21.75 2.62 -5.38
C PRO A 211 -20.63 1.78 -5.97
N ASN A 212 -19.48 2.38 -6.13
CA ASN A 212 -18.24 1.68 -6.44
C ASN A 212 -17.18 2.06 -5.41
N ARG A 213 -16.08 1.32 -5.39
CA ARG A 213 -14.98 1.53 -4.46
C ARG A 213 -14.47 2.97 -4.44
N MET A 214 -14.30 3.59 -5.60
CA MET A 214 -13.73 4.94 -5.70
C MET A 214 -14.80 6.03 -5.88
N SER A 215 -16.07 5.68 -6.03
CA SER A 215 -17.13 6.66 -6.29
C SER A 215 -18.48 6.28 -5.66
N PRO A 216 -19.14 7.21 -4.95
CA PRO A 216 -20.48 6.97 -4.44
C PRO A 216 -21.52 6.86 -5.57
N ALA A 217 -22.69 6.33 -5.25
CA ALA A 217 -23.84 6.36 -6.15
C ALA A 217 -24.15 7.81 -6.58
N GLY A 218 -24.45 8.00 -7.86
CA GLY A 218 -24.66 9.31 -8.49
C GLY A 218 -23.37 9.99 -8.99
N VAL A 219 -22.18 9.46 -8.67
CA VAL A 219 -20.90 10.01 -9.14
C VAL A 219 -20.30 9.07 -10.18
N SER A 220 -20.37 9.48 -11.44
CA SER A 220 -19.79 8.73 -12.56
C SER A 220 -18.26 8.88 -12.62
N MET A 221 -17.58 7.74 -12.79
CA MET A 221 -16.14 7.65 -13.05
C MET A 221 -15.83 6.53 -14.05
N PHE A 222 -14.69 6.63 -14.73
CA PHE A 222 -14.24 5.62 -15.69
C PHE A 222 -13.39 4.58 -14.98
N TYR A 223 -13.95 3.39 -14.75
CA TYR A 223 -13.22 2.24 -14.24
C TYR A 223 -12.69 1.39 -15.40
N GLY A 224 -11.40 1.08 -15.35
CA GLY A 224 -10.71 0.30 -16.38
C GLY A 224 -9.38 -0.27 -15.88
N SER A 225 -8.51 -0.64 -16.83
CA SER A 225 -7.14 -1.07 -16.58
C SER A 225 -6.26 -0.80 -17.79
N LEU A 226 -4.94 -0.74 -17.60
CA LEU A 226 -3.96 -0.77 -18.69
C LEU A 226 -3.79 -2.16 -19.30
N ASN A 227 -4.34 -3.20 -18.67
CA ASN A 227 -4.32 -4.57 -19.14
C ASN A 227 -5.76 -5.09 -19.39
N GLN A 228 -5.97 -5.69 -20.55
CA GLN A 228 -7.27 -6.23 -20.97
C GLN A 228 -7.78 -7.31 -20.01
N ASN A 229 -6.92 -8.23 -19.57
CA ASN A 229 -7.29 -9.34 -18.69
C ASN A 229 -7.71 -8.84 -17.31
N THR A 230 -7.04 -7.83 -16.77
CA THR A 230 -7.43 -7.23 -15.47
C THR A 230 -8.83 -6.63 -15.53
N SER A 231 -9.16 -5.93 -16.63
CA SER A 231 -10.50 -5.34 -16.80
C SER A 231 -11.61 -6.41 -16.80
N ALA A 232 -11.34 -7.56 -17.43
CA ALA A 232 -12.25 -8.70 -17.46
C ALA A 232 -12.35 -9.37 -16.08
N LEU A 233 -11.21 -9.62 -15.44
CA LEU A 233 -11.11 -10.23 -14.12
C LEU A 233 -11.97 -9.47 -13.11
N GLU A 234 -11.84 -8.14 -13.04
CA GLU A 234 -12.59 -7.30 -12.10
C GLU A 234 -14.10 -7.27 -12.37
N THR A 235 -14.52 -7.36 -13.62
CA THR A 235 -15.92 -7.15 -14.02
C THR A 235 -16.75 -8.42 -14.03
N ILE A 236 -16.20 -9.52 -14.53
CA ILE A 236 -16.97 -10.73 -14.83
C ILE A 236 -17.40 -11.42 -13.52
N ASN A 237 -18.69 -11.64 -13.39
CA ASN A 237 -19.32 -12.44 -12.37
C ASN A 237 -20.11 -13.58 -13.03
N LYS A 238 -19.55 -14.80 -12.98
CA LYS A 238 -20.16 -16.01 -13.56
C LYS A 238 -21.47 -16.43 -12.89
N LEU A 239 -21.73 -15.96 -11.66
CA LEU A 239 -22.95 -16.27 -10.92
C LEU A 239 -24.14 -15.40 -11.36
N LEU A 240 -23.90 -14.34 -12.14
CA LEU A 240 -24.93 -13.40 -12.58
C LEU A 240 -25.57 -13.83 -13.91
N ALA A 241 -26.49 -14.79 -13.82
CA ALA A 241 -27.17 -15.35 -15.00
C ALA A 241 -27.96 -14.33 -15.83
N SER A 242 -28.42 -13.22 -15.21
CA SER A 242 -29.15 -12.16 -15.91
C SER A 242 -28.29 -11.38 -16.91
N LYS A 243 -26.96 -11.45 -16.83
CA LYS A 243 -26.05 -10.72 -17.75
C LYS A 243 -25.05 -11.69 -18.37
N PRO A 244 -25.48 -12.49 -19.38
CA PRO A 244 -24.67 -13.60 -19.91
C PRO A 244 -23.57 -13.17 -20.88
N TYR A 245 -23.45 -11.89 -21.21
CA TYR A 245 -22.42 -11.37 -22.11
C TYR A 245 -21.52 -10.38 -21.38
N TYR A 246 -20.28 -10.27 -21.84
CA TYR A 246 -19.40 -9.16 -21.50
C TYR A 246 -18.75 -8.59 -22.75
N SER A 247 -18.50 -7.29 -22.73
CA SER A 247 -17.72 -6.61 -23.75
C SER A 247 -16.47 -5.99 -23.15
N ILE A 248 -15.35 -6.06 -23.87
CA ILE A 248 -14.15 -5.31 -23.53
C ILE A 248 -13.89 -4.29 -24.63
N ALA A 249 -13.86 -3.01 -24.26
CA ALA A 249 -13.58 -1.89 -25.14
C ALA A 249 -12.18 -1.32 -24.87
N ALA A 250 -11.48 -0.95 -25.93
CA ALA A 250 -10.24 -0.18 -25.84
C ALA A 250 -10.49 1.30 -26.15
N PHE A 251 -9.88 2.16 -25.34
CA PHE A 251 -9.88 3.60 -25.52
C PHE A 251 -8.44 4.11 -25.49
N ALA A 252 -8.08 5.03 -26.38
CA ALA A 252 -6.80 5.73 -26.33
C ALA A 252 -6.98 7.07 -25.61
N LEU A 253 -6.06 7.43 -24.71
CA LEU A 253 -6.01 8.76 -24.12
C LEU A 253 -5.79 9.82 -25.22
N LYS A 254 -6.50 10.95 -25.18
CA LYS A 254 -6.29 12.06 -26.13
C LYS A 254 -5.20 13.04 -25.68
N GLU A 255 -4.92 13.09 -24.39
CA GLU A 255 -3.94 13.97 -23.76
C GLU A 255 -3.11 13.20 -22.73
N ASP A 256 -1.97 13.77 -22.35
CA ASP A 256 -1.20 13.27 -21.21
C ASP A 256 -2.02 13.49 -19.93
N ILE A 257 -2.05 12.50 -19.06
CA ILE A 257 -2.79 12.56 -17.80
C ILE A 257 -1.87 12.33 -16.62
N LEU A 258 -2.15 13.00 -15.51
CA LEU A 258 -1.46 12.78 -14.25
C LEU A 258 -2.32 11.94 -13.31
N VAL A 259 -1.78 10.82 -12.83
CA VAL A 259 -2.46 9.91 -11.90
C VAL A 259 -1.64 9.69 -10.63
N VAL A 260 -2.30 9.35 -9.52
CA VAL A 260 -1.61 8.75 -8.35
C VAL A 260 -1.45 7.25 -8.60
N ASP A 261 -0.27 6.70 -8.41
CA ASP A 261 0.03 5.28 -8.64
C ASP A 261 0.29 4.56 -7.30
N PHE A 262 -0.76 3.98 -6.72
CA PHE A 262 -0.67 3.17 -5.50
C PHE A 262 -0.12 1.76 -5.75
N SER A 263 0.12 1.37 -7.01
CA SER A 263 0.76 0.07 -7.32
C SER A 263 2.29 0.12 -7.23
N GLN A 264 2.86 1.32 -7.07
CA GLN A 264 4.30 1.55 -7.01
C GLN A 264 4.67 2.30 -5.74
N LEU A 265 4.57 1.59 -4.60
CA LEU A 265 4.99 2.15 -3.33
C LEU A 265 6.52 2.35 -3.28
N PRO A 266 7.02 3.37 -2.55
CA PRO A 266 8.45 3.49 -2.28
C PRO A 266 8.96 2.23 -1.59
N LYS A 267 10.18 1.79 -1.91
CA LYS A 267 10.80 0.68 -1.18
C LYS A 267 10.92 1.03 0.30
N ARG A 268 10.44 0.14 1.16
CA ARG A 268 10.65 0.21 2.61
C ARG A 268 12.16 0.17 2.89
N PRO A 269 12.70 1.16 3.61
CA PRO A 269 14.06 1.08 4.12
C PRO A 269 14.25 -0.18 4.96
N SER A 270 15.50 -0.63 5.11
CA SER A 270 15.85 -1.64 6.10
C SER A 270 15.53 -1.12 7.50
N ILE A 271 15.04 -1.99 8.38
CA ILE A 271 14.91 -1.69 9.82
C ILE A 271 16.27 -1.36 10.43
N PHE A 272 17.35 -1.95 9.89
CA PHE A 272 18.73 -1.73 10.31
C PHE A 272 19.31 -0.39 9.80
N ASN A 273 18.48 0.51 9.27
CA ASN A 273 18.89 1.85 8.85
C ASN A 273 18.44 2.93 9.85
N PRO A 274 19.30 3.30 10.83
CA PRO A 274 18.91 4.23 11.89
C PRO A 274 18.60 5.65 11.37
N HIS A 275 19.02 6.00 10.16
CA HIS A 275 18.77 7.32 9.57
C HIS A 275 17.48 7.40 8.74
N GLN A 276 16.82 6.26 8.48
CA GLN A 276 15.61 6.21 7.65
C GLN A 276 14.38 5.70 8.40
N PHE A 277 14.45 5.65 9.73
CA PHE A 277 13.39 5.18 10.62
C PHE A 277 12.01 5.83 10.35
N SER A 278 11.95 7.16 10.25
CA SER A 278 10.68 7.83 9.89
C SER A 278 10.15 7.35 8.54
N LYS A 279 11.02 7.17 7.54
CA LYS A 279 10.63 6.67 6.22
C LYS A 279 10.15 5.21 6.29
N PHE A 280 10.76 4.36 7.12
CA PHE A 280 10.30 2.99 7.37
C PHE A 280 8.82 2.96 7.77
N HIS A 281 8.47 3.71 8.81
CA HIS A 281 7.09 3.82 9.31
C HIS A 281 6.11 4.38 8.27
N TRP A 282 6.52 5.42 7.55
CA TRP A 282 5.71 5.98 6.47
C TRP A 282 5.43 4.97 5.36
N VAL A 283 6.43 4.18 4.95
CA VAL A 283 6.21 3.14 3.93
C VAL A 283 5.34 2.01 4.47
N ARG A 284 5.57 1.55 5.72
CA ARG A 284 4.72 0.53 6.36
C ARG A 284 3.25 0.96 6.41
N PHE A 285 2.97 2.22 6.76
CA PHE A 285 1.62 2.76 6.69
C PHE A 285 1.03 2.71 5.27
N LEU A 286 1.79 3.11 4.24
CA LEU A 286 1.30 3.06 2.84
C LEU A 286 1.00 1.63 2.38
N GLU A 287 1.83 0.67 2.77
CA GLU A 287 1.61 -0.76 2.47
C GLU A 287 0.27 -1.22 3.03
N ASN A 288 0.03 -0.99 4.33
CA ASN A 288 -1.22 -1.33 5.00
C ASN A 288 -2.43 -0.58 4.42
N PHE A 289 -2.27 0.71 4.12
CA PHE A 289 -3.30 1.53 3.49
C PHE A 289 -3.69 0.99 2.10
N VAL A 290 -2.73 0.61 1.27
CA VAL A 290 -2.97 0.05 -0.06
C VAL A 290 -3.61 -1.33 0.00
N GLU A 291 -3.22 -2.14 0.99
CA GLU A 291 -3.88 -3.42 1.26
C GLU A 291 -5.37 -3.22 1.57
N ASP A 292 -5.71 -2.29 2.46
CA ASP A 292 -7.11 -1.99 2.80
C ASP A 292 -7.88 -1.40 1.61
N LEU A 293 -7.24 -0.52 0.84
CA LEU A 293 -7.79 0.04 -0.40
C LEU A 293 -8.13 -1.08 -1.40
N SER A 294 -7.32 -2.14 -1.46
CA SER A 294 -7.46 -3.25 -2.41
C SER A 294 -8.25 -4.44 -1.86
N ARG A 295 -8.63 -4.42 -0.57
CA ARG A 295 -9.32 -5.50 0.13
C ARG A 295 -10.61 -5.93 -0.56
N LYS A 296 -10.85 -7.24 -0.69
CA LYS A 296 -12.11 -7.79 -1.21
C LYS A 296 -13.26 -7.45 -0.26
N ILE A 297 -14.26 -6.73 -0.77
CA ILE A 297 -15.49 -6.43 -0.02
C ILE A 297 -16.58 -7.38 -0.52
N LYS A 298 -17.31 -8.00 0.42
CA LYS A 298 -18.46 -8.83 0.07
C LYS A 298 -19.53 -7.95 -0.55
N LYS A 299 -19.97 -8.34 -1.75
CA LYS A 299 -21.07 -7.65 -2.43
C LYS A 299 -22.41 -8.07 -1.83
N ASP A 300 -22.80 -7.39 -0.77
CA ASP A 300 -24.14 -7.45 -0.19
C ASP A 300 -24.67 -6.01 -0.16
N ASP A 301 -25.75 -5.76 -0.91
CA ASP A 301 -26.32 -4.44 -1.23
C ASP A 301 -26.54 -3.53 0.00
N LYS A 302 -26.55 -4.10 1.21
CA LYS A 302 -26.79 -3.37 2.47
C LYS A 302 -25.55 -2.69 3.06
N ILE A 303 -24.35 -3.21 2.82
CA ILE A 303 -23.12 -2.79 3.53
C ILE A 303 -22.03 -2.23 2.61
N GLU A 304 -22.09 -2.46 1.30
CA GLU A 304 -21.10 -1.96 0.33
C GLU A 304 -20.89 -0.44 0.42
N HIS A 305 -21.98 0.32 0.53
CA HIS A 305 -21.92 1.78 0.65
C HIS A 305 -21.16 2.27 1.89
N VAL A 306 -21.13 1.46 2.96
CA VAL A 306 -20.42 1.79 4.20
C VAL A 306 -18.95 1.42 4.03
N GLU A 307 -18.65 0.21 3.55
CA GLU A 307 -17.27 -0.27 3.35
C GLU A 307 -16.50 0.55 2.29
N TYR A 308 -17.16 1.11 1.28
CA TYR A 308 -16.51 1.97 0.28
C TYR A 308 -16.34 3.42 0.72
N ALA A 309 -17.01 3.88 1.78
CA ALA A 309 -16.95 5.29 2.18
C ALA A 309 -15.51 5.81 2.41
N PRO A 310 -14.59 5.07 3.06
CA PRO A 310 -13.21 5.51 3.23
C PRO A 310 -12.47 5.73 1.90
N THR A 311 -12.57 4.78 0.98
CA THR A 311 -11.87 4.83 -0.31
C THR A 311 -12.48 5.89 -1.24
N GLN A 312 -13.78 6.16 -1.14
CA GLN A 312 -14.44 7.27 -1.81
C GLN A 312 -13.94 8.63 -1.30
N ALA A 313 -13.80 8.82 0.02
CA ALA A 313 -13.26 10.07 0.55
C ALA A 313 -11.79 10.30 0.23
N VAL A 314 -10.97 9.24 0.20
CA VAL A 314 -9.60 9.31 -0.35
C VAL A 314 -9.64 9.79 -1.80
N THR A 315 -10.54 9.22 -2.61
CA THR A 315 -10.68 9.59 -4.02
C THR A 315 -11.07 11.07 -4.18
N GLU A 316 -12.03 11.56 -3.40
CA GLU A 316 -12.42 12.97 -3.42
C GLU A 316 -11.30 13.90 -2.94
N TYR A 317 -10.58 13.51 -1.89
CA TYR A 317 -9.41 14.25 -1.43
C TYR A 317 -8.37 14.39 -2.54
N ILE A 318 -8.03 13.29 -3.21
CA ILE A 318 -7.06 13.29 -4.32
C ILE A 318 -7.57 14.12 -5.51
N ARG A 319 -8.85 14.00 -5.85
CA ARG A 319 -9.46 14.71 -6.99
C ARG A 319 -9.56 16.22 -6.79
N PHE A 320 -9.94 16.66 -5.60
CA PHE A 320 -10.33 18.05 -5.36
C PHE A 320 -9.32 18.84 -4.50
N MET A 321 -8.73 18.19 -3.50
CA MET A 321 -7.95 18.84 -2.45
C MET A 321 -6.44 18.73 -2.67
N LEU A 322 -5.95 17.57 -3.14
CA LEU A 322 -4.52 17.36 -3.35
C LEU A 322 -3.98 18.26 -4.47
N LYS A 323 -3.04 19.14 -4.11
CA LYS A 323 -2.36 20.04 -5.05
C LYS A 323 -0.95 19.52 -5.33
N THR A 324 -0.62 19.36 -6.60
CA THR A 324 0.74 19.02 -7.02
C THR A 324 1.58 20.29 -7.10
N LYS A 325 2.91 20.16 -7.23
CA LYS A 325 3.80 21.32 -7.42
C LYS A 325 3.55 22.03 -8.77
N GLY A 326 2.95 21.35 -9.73
CA GLY A 326 2.50 21.91 -11.00
C GLY A 326 1.05 22.40 -10.93
N LYS A 327 0.59 23.08 -11.98
CA LYS A 327 -0.84 23.40 -12.15
C LYS A 327 -1.65 22.20 -12.67
N ASP A 328 -1.00 21.04 -12.82
CA ASP A 328 -1.62 19.84 -13.38
C ASP A 328 -2.54 19.18 -12.35
N GLN A 329 -3.79 19.01 -12.75
CA GLN A 329 -4.81 18.32 -11.97
C GLN A 329 -4.60 16.81 -12.06
N ILE A 330 -4.69 16.12 -10.93
CA ILE A 330 -4.73 14.65 -10.91
C ILE A 330 -6.08 14.22 -11.49
N THR A 331 -6.06 13.40 -12.55
CA THR A 331 -7.27 12.97 -13.27
C THR A 331 -7.59 11.50 -13.07
N GLY A 332 -6.84 10.79 -12.23
CA GLY A 332 -7.11 9.39 -11.94
C GLY A 332 -6.17 8.78 -10.92
N MET A 333 -6.37 7.48 -10.67
CA MET A 333 -5.55 6.68 -9.78
C MET A 333 -5.34 5.27 -10.35
N ILE A 334 -4.13 4.75 -10.18
CA ILE A 334 -3.80 3.33 -10.36
C ILE A 334 -3.75 2.70 -8.98
N TYR A 335 -4.32 1.50 -8.85
CA TYR A 335 -4.35 0.75 -7.59
C TYR A 335 -4.35 -0.76 -7.85
N PRO A 336 -3.84 -1.60 -6.93
CA PRO A 336 -3.85 -3.03 -7.09
C PRO A 336 -5.26 -3.60 -7.25
N SER A 337 -5.38 -4.67 -8.05
CA SER A 337 -6.66 -5.36 -8.24
C SER A 337 -7.05 -6.07 -6.95
N SER A 338 -8.35 -5.98 -6.63
CA SER A 338 -8.92 -6.70 -5.49
C SER A 338 -9.00 -8.21 -5.72
N LYS A 339 -8.91 -8.66 -6.97
CA LYS A 339 -8.98 -10.09 -7.35
C LYS A 339 -7.61 -10.73 -7.54
N ASP A 340 -6.62 -9.97 -7.97
CA ASP A 340 -5.23 -10.41 -8.18
C ASP A 340 -4.26 -9.24 -7.91
N ALA A 341 -3.55 -9.28 -6.78
CA ALA A 341 -2.66 -8.20 -6.36
C ALA A 341 -1.46 -7.95 -7.31
N SER A 342 -1.16 -8.89 -8.22
CA SER A 342 -0.11 -8.69 -9.25
C SER A 342 -0.57 -7.81 -10.42
N GLN A 343 -1.87 -7.51 -10.49
CA GLN A 343 -2.48 -6.73 -11.56
C GLN A 343 -3.03 -5.39 -11.05
N ASN A 344 -3.17 -4.42 -11.95
CA ASN A 344 -3.54 -3.05 -11.60
C ASN A 344 -4.84 -2.58 -12.26
N CYS A 345 -5.68 -1.98 -11.44
CA CYS A 345 -6.87 -1.23 -11.86
C CYS A 345 -6.51 0.24 -12.13
N LEU A 346 -7.34 0.89 -12.93
CA LEU A 346 -7.28 2.31 -13.20
C LEU A 346 -8.68 2.90 -13.00
N VAL A 347 -8.77 3.98 -12.24
CA VAL A 347 -9.94 4.87 -12.24
C VAL A 347 -9.54 6.21 -12.82
N LEU A 348 -10.29 6.71 -13.81
CA LEU A 348 -10.19 8.09 -14.27
C LEU A 348 -11.40 8.84 -13.75
N PHE A 349 -11.18 10.08 -13.30
CA PHE A 349 -12.21 10.96 -12.75
C PHE A 349 -13.11 11.57 -13.83
N TYR A 350 -13.36 10.82 -14.91
CA TYR A 350 -14.15 11.20 -16.06
C TYR A 350 -15.57 10.63 -15.93
N ASN A 351 -16.54 11.52 -15.91
CA ASN A 351 -17.95 11.17 -16.08
C ASN A 351 -18.23 10.68 -17.51
N HIS A 352 -19.50 10.49 -17.87
CA HIS A 352 -19.89 10.00 -19.19
C HIS A 352 -19.41 10.91 -20.32
N GLU A 353 -19.68 12.21 -20.22
CA GLU A 353 -19.37 13.23 -21.20
C GLU A 353 -17.86 13.41 -21.34
N GLU A 354 -17.17 13.58 -20.22
CA GLU A 354 -15.70 13.69 -20.15
C GLU A 354 -15.04 12.45 -20.72
N SER A 355 -15.60 11.25 -20.51
CA SER A 355 -15.05 10.03 -21.12
C SER A 355 -15.15 10.06 -22.64
N LEU A 356 -16.26 10.52 -23.21
CA LEU A 356 -16.43 10.64 -24.66
C LEU A 356 -15.55 11.77 -25.25
N GLU A 357 -15.37 12.84 -24.48
CA GLU A 357 -14.54 13.98 -24.86
C GLU A 357 -13.06 13.67 -24.78
N LYS A 358 -12.57 13.03 -23.72
CA LYS A 358 -11.14 12.85 -23.41
C LYS A 358 -10.56 11.52 -23.86
N LEU A 359 -11.41 10.54 -24.18
CA LEU A 359 -10.99 9.22 -24.63
C LEU A 359 -11.41 8.98 -26.08
N ARG A 360 -10.47 8.46 -26.89
CA ARG A 360 -10.75 8.04 -28.26
C ARG A 360 -11.09 6.56 -28.27
N PHE A 361 -12.37 6.25 -28.46
CA PHE A 361 -12.84 4.87 -28.61
C PHE A 361 -12.21 4.19 -29.85
N LEU A 362 -11.86 2.91 -29.72
CA LEU A 362 -11.28 2.10 -30.81
C LEU A 362 -12.24 0.96 -31.19
N PRO A 363 -13.19 1.17 -32.13
CA PRO A 363 -14.24 0.19 -32.44
C PRO A 363 -13.71 -1.18 -32.88
N ARG A 364 -12.57 -1.20 -33.61
CA ARG A 364 -11.93 -2.45 -34.07
C ARG A 364 -11.36 -3.31 -32.94
N ARG A 365 -11.28 -2.77 -31.72
CA ARG A 365 -10.77 -3.43 -30.52
C ARG A 365 -11.86 -3.62 -29.46
N LEU A 366 -13.11 -3.61 -29.90
CA LEU A 366 -14.27 -4.03 -29.10
C LEU A 366 -14.52 -5.52 -29.37
N LEU A 367 -14.58 -6.31 -28.29
CA LEU A 367 -14.95 -7.72 -28.36
C LEU A 367 -16.09 -7.98 -27.38
N THR A 368 -17.19 -8.54 -27.88
CA THR A 368 -18.28 -9.09 -27.06
C THR A 368 -18.14 -10.60 -26.99
N THR A 369 -18.31 -11.18 -25.80
CA THR A 369 -18.16 -12.62 -25.57
C THR A 369 -19.24 -13.10 -24.59
N LYS A 370 -19.74 -14.31 -24.81
CA LYS A 370 -20.66 -14.99 -23.89
C LYS A 370 -19.87 -15.65 -22.76
N ILE A 371 -20.34 -15.51 -21.53
CA ILE A 371 -19.70 -16.02 -20.30
C ILE A 371 -19.76 -17.55 -20.22
#